data_AF-A0A971ZW01-F1
#
_entry.id   AF-A0A971ZW01-F1
#
_cell.length_a   1.000
_cell.length_b   1.000
_cell.length_c   1.000
_cell.angle_alpha   90.00
_cell.angle_beta   90.00
_cell.angle_gamma   90.00
#
_symmetry.space_group_name_H-M   'P 1'
#
loop_
_entity.id
_entity.type
_entity.pdbx_description
1 polymer ?
#
loop_
_entity_poly.entity_id
_entity_poly.type
_entity_poly.pdbx_seq_one_letter_code
_entity_poly.pdbx_strand_id
1 'polypeptide(L)'
;MRVGTFAVTLLMLCGMAGAAFGTTYLGGPYTITTPTDQNGSEFIIGTTAATTNVLTVDGVDPNTGALYNLGTGGITVTTTNAGRYGKLVVTGAYAVVGSTTSDGAAPANADRRQMRVTRGAGSTGVVEISNGGTIYAGQTTLGQAAGTTLVTVSGGLFDIYQPNATSTSNALTVNNGALYTQTGGTLNVFGQTANHGALIQGNSTMDIQGGTVVIERCLVVGSGGTAGTFRVTGSSADITANAVTLGGVDVSLLSFVLNDASGVSCIKSYGVASTGGTIDLSGYTPLAAMTLDLLRDGDGDIGTVGDLGVVLGAGVTQYIAGVQAGWTLHTNAQGDTLQATYTLVPEPATMALLGMGLLGVMYRRRR
;
A
#
# COMPACT_ATOMS: atom_id res chain seq x y z
N MET A 1 -50.72 -52.22 -1.80
CA MET A 1 -50.29 -51.75 -3.14
C MET A 1 -50.97 -50.41 -3.37
N ARG A 2 -50.35 -49.24 -3.57
CA ARG A 2 -48.99 -48.72 -3.81
C ARG A 2 -48.92 -47.37 -3.06
N VAL A 3 -47.96 -47.11 -2.17
CA VAL A 3 -46.74 -46.29 -2.35
C VAL A 3 -46.81 -45.24 -3.46
N GLY A 4 -46.57 -43.97 -3.09
CA GLY A 4 -46.40 -42.83 -4.01
C GLY A 4 -46.05 -41.52 -3.30
N THR A 5 -44.89 -41.48 -2.64
CA THR A 5 -44.13 -40.27 -2.25
C THR A 5 -43.57 -39.59 -3.50
N PHE A 6 -43.45 -38.24 -3.53
CA PHE A 6 -42.58 -37.35 -4.36
C PHE A 6 -43.35 -36.05 -4.65
N ALA A 7 -42.82 -34.83 -4.57
CA ALA A 7 -41.68 -34.24 -3.90
C ALA A 7 -41.93 -32.73 -3.87
N VAL A 8 -41.26 -32.09 -2.93
CA VAL A 8 -41.17 -30.65 -2.71
C VAL A 8 -40.55 -29.97 -3.94
N THR A 9 -41.23 -28.98 -4.50
CA THR A 9 -40.57 -27.94 -5.31
C THR A 9 -40.91 -26.59 -4.70
N LEU A 10 -39.90 -26.03 -4.04
CA LEU A 10 -39.88 -24.75 -3.36
C LEU A 10 -40.09 -23.63 -4.38
N LEU A 11 -41.28 -23.02 -4.37
CA LEU A 11 -41.58 -21.78 -5.06
C LEU A 11 -41.33 -20.64 -4.07
N MET A 12 -40.17 -19.99 -4.13
CA MET A 12 -39.94 -18.72 -3.44
C MET A 12 -39.39 -17.71 -4.45
N LEU A 13 -40.30 -16.91 -4.99
CA LEU A 13 -39.98 -15.63 -5.60
C LEU A 13 -41.06 -14.61 -5.22
N CYS A 14 -40.57 -13.41 -4.87
CA CYS A 14 -41.27 -12.14 -4.70
C CYS A 14 -41.91 -11.84 -3.32
N GLY A 15 -41.27 -10.88 -2.63
CA GLY A 15 -42.01 -9.81 -1.99
C GLY A 15 -41.72 -9.57 -0.52
N MET A 16 -40.60 -8.89 -0.20
CA MET A 16 -40.56 -7.93 0.91
C MET A 16 -39.67 -6.74 0.52
N ALA A 17 -40.31 -5.75 -0.10
CA ALA A 17 -39.88 -4.37 0.03
C ALA A 17 -40.35 -3.87 1.40
N GLY A 18 -39.45 -3.39 2.26
CA GLY A 18 -39.84 -2.80 3.54
C GLY A 18 -38.70 -2.64 4.55
N ALA A 19 -38.28 -1.39 4.74
CA ALA A 19 -37.37 -0.84 5.76
C ALA A 19 -35.85 -1.03 5.54
N ALA A 20 -35.23 0.10 5.18
CA ALA A 20 -33.79 0.31 5.08
C ALA A 20 -33.13 0.28 6.47
N PHE A 21 -32.42 -0.81 6.76
CA PHE A 21 -31.37 -0.85 7.76
C PHE A 21 -30.12 -1.41 7.07
N GLY A 22 -28.95 -0.84 7.36
CA GLY A 22 -27.68 -1.38 6.87
C GLY A 22 -27.59 -2.86 7.22
N THR A 23 -27.54 -3.72 6.21
CA THR A 23 -27.35 -5.16 6.37
C THR A 23 -25.97 -5.39 6.97
N THR A 24 -25.94 -5.63 8.28
CA THR A 24 -24.72 -6.02 8.98
C THR A 24 -24.61 -7.53 8.86
N TYR A 25 -23.55 -8.03 8.23
CA TYR A 25 -23.27 -9.47 8.25
C TYR A 25 -22.72 -9.84 9.63
N LEU A 26 -23.61 -10.37 10.47
CA LEU A 26 -23.32 -10.74 11.85
C LEU A 26 -23.18 -12.26 11.95
N GLY A 27 -21.94 -12.74 12.13
CA GLY A 27 -21.61 -14.11 12.53
C GLY A 27 -21.12 -15.03 11.41
N GLY A 28 -20.06 -15.80 11.66
CA GLY A 28 -19.57 -16.86 10.74
C GLY A 28 -18.94 -16.36 9.42
N PRO A 29 -18.22 -17.24 8.69
CA PRO A 29 -17.74 -16.92 7.35
C PRO A 29 -18.90 -16.94 6.34
N TYR A 30 -18.98 -15.91 5.49
CA TYR A 30 -19.92 -15.82 4.38
C TYR A 30 -19.18 -15.80 3.04
N THR A 31 -19.72 -16.49 2.04
CA THR A 31 -19.25 -16.42 0.66
C THR A 31 -20.37 -15.89 -0.22
N ILE A 32 -20.09 -14.85 -1.01
CA ILE A 32 -21.00 -14.34 -2.03
C ILE A 32 -20.49 -14.87 -3.38
N THR A 33 -21.31 -15.69 -4.04
CA THR A 33 -21.02 -16.30 -5.36
C THR A 33 -21.98 -15.84 -6.46
N THR A 34 -22.93 -14.97 -6.13
CA THR A 34 -23.84 -14.31 -7.09
C THR A 34 -23.92 -12.81 -6.77
N PRO A 35 -24.06 -11.91 -7.76
CA PRO A 35 -24.21 -10.48 -7.52
C PRO A 35 -25.33 -10.20 -6.52
N THR A 36 -25.04 -9.41 -5.50
CA THR A 36 -26.04 -8.92 -4.54
C THR A 36 -26.02 -7.41 -4.55
N ASP A 37 -27.19 -6.77 -4.72
CA ASP A 37 -27.34 -5.34 -4.50
C ASP A 37 -27.82 -5.10 -3.07
N GLN A 38 -26.92 -4.64 -2.20
CA GLN A 38 -27.29 -4.22 -0.85
C GLN A 38 -27.55 -2.72 -0.83
N ASN A 39 -28.84 -2.37 -0.93
CA ASN A 39 -29.31 -1.00 -0.82
C ASN A 39 -29.28 -0.55 0.65
N GLY A 40 -28.39 0.39 1.01
CA GLY A 40 -28.24 0.87 2.40
C GLY A 40 -27.16 1.94 2.59
N SER A 41 -27.16 2.58 3.78
CA SER A 41 -26.36 3.78 4.09
C SER A 41 -24.87 3.55 4.40
N GLU A 42 -24.42 2.33 4.71
CA GLU A 42 -23.01 1.89 4.75
C GLU A 42 -23.02 0.36 4.97
N PHE A 43 -22.17 -0.37 4.25
CA PHE A 43 -22.01 -1.81 4.40
C PHE A 43 -20.90 -2.15 5.40
N ILE A 44 -21.20 -2.95 6.43
CA ILE A 44 -20.23 -3.23 7.50
C ILE A 44 -19.87 -4.73 7.53
N ILE A 45 -18.59 -5.02 7.33
CA ILE A 45 -18.00 -6.34 7.55
C ILE A 45 -17.35 -6.32 8.93
N GLY A 46 -18.11 -6.74 9.94
CA GLY A 46 -17.71 -6.65 11.34
C GLY A 46 -18.84 -6.95 12.32
N THR A 47 -18.49 -7.32 13.55
CA THR A 47 -19.45 -7.47 14.66
C THR A 47 -18.97 -6.73 15.91
N THR A 48 -19.94 -6.35 16.76
CA THR A 48 -19.74 -6.10 18.20
C THR A 48 -19.72 -7.41 19.00
N ALA A 49 -20.17 -8.53 18.43
CA ALA A 49 -20.13 -9.87 19.03
C ALA A 49 -18.76 -10.56 18.90
N ALA A 50 -18.51 -11.59 19.71
CA ALA A 50 -17.21 -12.25 19.95
C ALA A 50 -16.65 -13.12 18.79
N THR A 51 -17.05 -12.92 17.54
CA THR A 51 -16.66 -13.74 16.39
C THR A 51 -15.90 -12.95 15.32
N THR A 52 -14.97 -13.61 14.63
CA THR A 52 -14.35 -13.11 13.39
C THR A 52 -15.38 -13.20 12.26
N ASN A 53 -15.52 -12.16 11.44
CA ASN A 53 -16.41 -12.16 10.28
C ASN A 53 -15.59 -12.05 9.01
N VAL A 54 -15.77 -13.01 8.12
CA VAL A 54 -15.06 -13.08 6.84
C VAL A 54 -16.10 -13.02 5.75
N LEU A 55 -16.00 -12.03 4.87
CA LEU A 55 -16.71 -12.00 3.61
C LEU A 55 -15.75 -12.38 2.50
N THR A 56 -16.07 -13.47 1.79
CA THR A 56 -15.33 -13.88 0.60
C THR A 56 -16.19 -13.59 -0.64
N VAL A 57 -15.63 -12.80 -1.56
CA VAL A 57 -16.15 -12.59 -2.90
C VAL A 57 -15.28 -13.43 -3.84
N ASP A 58 -15.87 -14.49 -4.38
CA ASP A 58 -15.17 -15.49 -5.19
C ASP A 58 -16.03 -15.85 -6.41
N GLY A 59 -15.36 -16.29 -7.47
CA GLY A 59 -15.96 -16.73 -8.72
C GLY A 59 -15.94 -15.66 -9.81
N VAL A 60 -15.46 -16.06 -10.98
CA VAL A 60 -15.79 -15.43 -12.26
C VAL A 60 -17.10 -16.10 -12.70
N ASP A 61 -18.18 -15.36 -12.99
CA ASP A 61 -19.09 -15.88 -14.01
C ASP A 61 -18.41 -15.60 -15.36
N PRO A 62 -17.80 -16.60 -16.01
CA PRO A 62 -16.99 -16.39 -17.22
C PRO A 62 -17.85 -15.94 -18.40
N ASN A 63 -19.18 -15.98 -18.28
CA ASN A 63 -20.11 -15.65 -19.33
C ASN A 63 -20.80 -14.30 -19.13
N THR A 64 -20.67 -13.63 -17.97
CA THR A 64 -21.40 -12.37 -17.68
C THR A 64 -20.57 -11.23 -17.10
N GLY A 65 -19.33 -11.44 -16.65
CA GLY A 65 -18.49 -10.37 -16.09
C GLY A 65 -19.07 -9.74 -14.80
N ALA A 66 -19.94 -10.46 -14.10
CA ALA A 66 -20.80 -9.87 -13.08
C ALA A 66 -20.02 -9.21 -11.93
N LEU A 67 -20.46 -7.99 -11.57
CA LEU A 67 -19.92 -7.21 -10.47
C LEU A 67 -20.68 -7.47 -9.17
N TYR A 68 -19.96 -7.62 -8.07
CA TYR A 68 -20.52 -7.74 -6.72
C TYR A 68 -20.60 -6.38 -6.05
N ASN A 69 -21.81 -5.85 -5.84
CA ASN A 69 -21.99 -4.56 -5.18
C ASN A 69 -21.88 -4.67 -3.64
N LEU A 70 -20.83 -4.09 -3.07
CA LEU A 70 -20.56 -4.00 -1.64
C LEU A 70 -21.14 -2.70 -1.05
N GLY A 71 -22.46 -2.53 -1.19
CA GLY A 71 -23.24 -1.50 -0.51
C GLY A 71 -23.20 -0.10 -1.14
N THR A 72 -24.38 0.43 -1.48
CA THR A 72 -24.56 1.74 -2.14
C THR A 72 -24.12 2.96 -1.31
N GLY A 73 -23.95 2.80 0.00
CA GLY A 73 -23.44 3.84 0.92
C GLY A 73 -21.93 3.81 1.17
N GLY A 74 -21.20 2.83 0.63
CA GLY A 74 -19.79 2.58 0.94
C GLY A 74 -19.60 1.35 1.84
N ILE A 75 -18.35 1.00 2.14
CA ILE A 75 -18.00 -0.16 2.97
C ILE A 75 -17.06 0.20 4.13
N THR A 76 -17.30 -0.41 5.29
CA THR A 76 -16.37 -0.43 6.43
C THR A 76 -16.02 -1.88 6.79
N VAL A 77 -14.72 -2.20 6.81
CA VAL A 77 -14.18 -3.50 7.24
C VAL A 77 -13.50 -3.33 8.59
N THR A 78 -14.10 -3.83 9.67
CA THR A 78 -13.60 -3.58 11.04
C THR A 78 -14.15 -4.60 12.04
N THR A 79 -13.61 -4.62 13.26
CA THR A 79 -14.29 -5.13 14.45
C THR A 79 -13.78 -4.37 15.65
N THR A 80 -14.59 -4.19 16.70
CA THR A 80 -14.18 -3.47 17.92
C THR A 80 -13.64 -4.40 19.02
N ASN A 81 -13.55 -5.70 18.76
CA ASN A 81 -13.15 -6.70 19.77
C ASN A 81 -11.67 -7.09 19.63
N ALA A 82 -10.90 -6.92 20.71
CA ALA A 82 -9.49 -7.29 20.75
C ALA A 82 -9.28 -8.77 20.37
N GLY A 83 -8.31 -9.02 19.48
CA GLY A 83 -7.99 -10.36 18.99
C GLY A 83 -8.94 -10.92 17.92
N ARG A 84 -9.87 -10.10 17.40
CA ARG A 84 -10.75 -10.45 16.27
C ARG A 84 -10.52 -9.49 15.12
N TYR A 85 -11.03 -9.83 13.93
CA TYR A 85 -10.99 -8.95 12.77
C TYR A 85 -12.26 -9.06 11.91
N GLY A 86 -12.61 -7.97 11.23
CA GLY A 86 -13.43 -8.02 10.02
C GLY A 86 -12.52 -8.29 8.82
N LYS A 87 -12.86 -9.22 7.94
CA LYS A 87 -12.04 -9.59 6.77
C LYS A 87 -12.85 -9.57 5.48
N LEU A 88 -12.35 -8.86 4.48
CA LEU A 88 -12.82 -8.93 3.10
C LEU A 88 -11.76 -9.68 2.27
N VAL A 89 -12.18 -10.73 1.57
CA VAL A 89 -11.35 -11.44 0.60
C VAL A 89 -12.00 -11.30 -0.76
N VAL A 90 -11.24 -10.85 -1.76
CA VAL A 90 -11.68 -10.81 -3.15
C VAL A 90 -10.70 -11.61 -3.99
N THR A 91 -11.18 -12.69 -4.58
CA THR A 91 -10.35 -13.66 -5.32
C THR A 91 -11.07 -14.08 -6.59
N GLY A 92 -10.41 -13.96 -7.75
CA GLY A 92 -11.02 -14.31 -9.04
C GLY A 92 -12.34 -13.62 -9.39
N ALA A 93 -12.70 -12.52 -8.72
CA ALA A 93 -14.01 -11.87 -8.82
C ALA A 93 -13.89 -10.35 -8.82
N TYR A 94 -14.94 -9.63 -9.24
CA TYR A 94 -14.99 -8.17 -9.27
C TYR A 94 -15.93 -7.62 -8.18
N ALA A 95 -15.38 -7.00 -7.14
CA ALA A 95 -16.12 -6.32 -6.11
C ALA A 95 -16.15 -4.80 -6.38
N VAL A 96 -17.33 -4.20 -6.28
CA VAL A 96 -17.52 -2.76 -6.43
C VAL A 96 -18.10 -2.20 -5.15
N VAL A 97 -17.46 -1.17 -4.59
CA VAL A 97 -17.99 -0.43 -3.45
C VAL A 97 -18.96 0.63 -3.96
N GLY A 98 -20.26 0.34 -3.93
CA GLY A 98 -21.34 1.33 -4.01
C GLY A 98 -21.89 1.72 -5.37
N SER A 99 -21.66 0.89 -6.39
CA SER A 99 -22.32 1.06 -7.69
C SER A 99 -23.83 0.84 -7.59
N THR A 100 -24.64 1.62 -8.30
CA THR A 100 -26.07 1.32 -8.48
C THR A 100 -26.34 0.42 -9.68
N THR A 101 -25.31 0.11 -10.48
CA THR A 101 -25.41 -0.77 -11.65
C THR A 101 -24.62 -2.06 -11.43
N SER A 102 -25.28 -3.20 -11.62
CA SER A 102 -24.71 -4.55 -11.48
C SER A 102 -24.47 -5.20 -12.85
N ASP A 103 -24.26 -4.40 -13.90
CA ASP A 103 -24.36 -4.79 -15.31
C ASP A 103 -23.06 -5.37 -15.91
N GLY A 104 -22.10 -5.75 -15.07
CA GLY A 104 -20.90 -6.49 -15.47
C GLY A 104 -19.84 -5.67 -16.22
N ALA A 105 -20.11 -4.40 -16.53
CA ALA A 105 -19.10 -3.44 -16.98
C ALA A 105 -18.41 -2.79 -15.77
N ALA A 106 -17.12 -2.47 -15.86
CA ALA A 106 -16.45 -1.70 -14.79
C ALA A 106 -17.29 -0.48 -14.42
N PRO A 107 -17.55 -0.24 -13.11
CA PRO A 107 -18.48 0.79 -12.69
C PRO A 107 -17.99 2.15 -13.17
N ALA A 108 -18.92 3.02 -13.57
CA ALA A 108 -18.55 4.39 -13.87
C ALA A 108 -17.90 5.01 -12.64
N ASN A 109 -16.83 5.75 -12.88
CA ASN A 109 -16.02 6.38 -11.84
C ASN A 109 -16.83 7.22 -10.83
N ALA A 110 -17.95 7.81 -11.27
CA ALA A 110 -18.86 8.59 -10.45
C ALA A 110 -19.64 7.77 -9.40
N ASP A 111 -19.78 6.46 -9.62
CA ASP A 111 -20.65 5.59 -8.80
C ASP A 111 -19.87 4.88 -7.69
N ARG A 112 -18.54 4.98 -7.69
CA ARG A 112 -17.69 4.37 -6.66
C ARG A 112 -17.79 5.13 -5.34
N ARG A 113 -18.00 4.41 -4.24
CA ARG A 113 -18.22 4.94 -2.88
C ARG A 113 -17.06 4.64 -1.95
N GLN A 114 -17.08 5.32 -0.80
CA GLN A 114 -15.98 5.27 0.14
C GLN A 114 -15.76 3.85 0.71
N MET A 115 -14.50 3.45 0.78
CA MET A 115 -14.04 2.27 1.50
C MET A 115 -13.25 2.69 2.74
N ARG A 116 -13.52 2.04 3.87
CA ARG A 116 -12.77 2.24 5.12
C ARG A 116 -12.35 0.90 5.68
N VAL A 117 -11.08 0.76 6.03
CA VAL A 117 -10.55 -0.42 6.71
C VAL A 117 -10.09 0.01 8.08
N THR A 118 -10.83 -0.48 9.07
CA THR A 118 -10.73 -0.23 10.52
C THR A 118 -11.24 1.13 10.98
N ARG A 119 -12.03 1.12 12.06
CA ARG A 119 -12.60 2.31 12.71
C ARG A 119 -12.43 2.18 14.23
N GLY A 120 -11.42 2.83 14.81
CA GLY A 120 -11.32 2.97 16.26
C GLY A 120 -10.20 2.19 16.94
N ALA A 121 -9.90 2.55 18.19
CA ALA A 121 -8.87 1.91 19.01
C ALA A 121 -9.20 0.42 19.26
N GLY A 122 -8.17 -0.44 19.24
CA GLY A 122 -8.33 -1.88 19.52
C GLY A 122 -9.09 -2.67 18.45
N SER A 123 -9.37 -2.03 17.31
CA SER A 123 -10.09 -2.65 16.21
C SER A 123 -9.15 -3.27 15.19
N THR A 124 -9.59 -4.30 14.45
CA THR A 124 -8.80 -4.86 13.34
C THR A 124 -9.62 -5.07 12.07
N GLY A 125 -9.13 -4.56 10.95
CA GLY A 125 -9.70 -4.74 9.61
C GLY A 125 -8.67 -5.38 8.67
N VAL A 126 -9.10 -6.38 7.90
CA VAL A 126 -8.26 -7.14 6.97
C VAL A 126 -8.87 -7.11 5.57
N VAL A 127 -8.06 -6.82 4.56
CA VAL A 127 -8.45 -6.91 3.15
C VAL A 127 -7.40 -7.72 2.39
N GLU A 128 -7.86 -8.70 1.61
CA GLU A 128 -7.00 -9.54 0.77
C GLU A 128 -7.51 -9.55 -0.67
N ILE A 129 -6.62 -9.22 -1.61
CA ILE A 129 -6.87 -9.26 -3.06
C ILE A 129 -5.86 -10.24 -3.67
N SER A 130 -6.38 -11.27 -4.34
CA SER A 130 -5.57 -12.37 -4.88
C SER A 130 -6.18 -12.95 -6.16
N ASN A 131 -5.41 -13.75 -6.90
CA ASN A 131 -5.88 -14.57 -8.03
C ASN A 131 -6.77 -13.82 -9.05
N GLY A 132 -6.39 -12.58 -9.42
CA GLY A 132 -7.16 -11.78 -10.38
C GLY A 132 -8.39 -11.07 -9.80
N GLY A 133 -8.62 -11.18 -8.48
CA GLY A 133 -9.66 -10.45 -7.78
C GLY A 133 -9.50 -8.93 -7.95
N THR A 134 -10.62 -8.23 -8.08
CA THR A 134 -10.62 -6.78 -8.33
C THR A 134 -11.52 -6.07 -7.34
N ILE A 135 -11.02 -5.01 -6.71
CA ILE A 135 -11.83 -4.08 -5.93
C ILE A 135 -11.87 -2.73 -6.64
N TYR A 136 -13.06 -2.26 -6.99
CA TYR A 136 -13.32 -0.89 -7.41
C TYR A 136 -13.89 -0.10 -6.24
N ALA A 137 -13.15 0.91 -5.78
CA ALA A 137 -13.56 1.75 -4.66
C ALA A 137 -13.44 3.24 -4.99
N GLY A 138 -14.22 4.03 -4.25
CA GLY A 138 -14.12 5.49 -4.21
C GLY A 138 -12.94 5.92 -3.34
N GLN A 139 -13.11 7.03 -2.60
CA GLN A 139 -12.18 7.39 -1.53
C GLN A 139 -11.89 6.19 -0.62
N THR A 140 -10.64 5.87 -0.35
CA THR A 140 -10.25 4.75 0.50
C THR A 140 -9.41 5.23 1.66
N THR A 141 -9.79 4.83 2.87
CA THR A 141 -9.02 5.09 4.10
C THR A 141 -8.61 3.78 4.74
N LEU A 142 -7.30 3.57 4.85
CA LEU A 142 -6.69 2.43 5.51
C LEU A 142 -6.16 2.90 6.86
N GLY A 143 -6.76 2.39 7.94
CA GLY A 143 -6.40 2.80 9.30
C GLY A 143 -7.15 4.06 9.72
N GLN A 144 -7.73 4.01 10.91
CA GLN A 144 -8.33 5.17 11.57
C GLN A 144 -8.30 4.93 13.09
N ALA A 145 -7.72 5.88 13.83
CA ALA A 145 -7.42 5.76 15.27
C ALA A 145 -6.44 4.61 15.59
N ALA A 146 -6.29 4.23 16.87
CA ALA A 146 -5.34 3.22 17.34
C ALA A 146 -5.75 1.75 17.03
N GLY A 147 -6.31 1.51 15.84
CA GLY A 147 -6.69 0.18 15.34
C GLY A 147 -5.64 -0.36 14.35
N THR A 148 -5.67 -1.66 14.08
CA THR A 148 -4.77 -2.33 13.12
C THR A 148 -5.48 -2.57 11.79
N THR A 149 -4.89 -2.12 10.70
CA THR A 149 -5.37 -2.39 9.34
C THR A 149 -4.35 -3.22 8.60
N LEU A 150 -4.78 -4.35 8.04
CA LEU A 150 -3.94 -5.21 7.20
C LEU A 150 -4.52 -5.26 5.80
N VAL A 151 -3.77 -4.84 4.79
CA VAL A 151 -4.17 -4.97 3.39
C VAL A 151 -3.08 -5.72 2.65
N THR A 152 -3.47 -6.79 1.96
CA THR A 152 -2.54 -7.59 1.13
C THR A 152 -3.05 -7.65 -0.29
N VAL A 153 -2.18 -7.29 -1.24
CA VAL A 153 -2.42 -7.45 -2.68
C VAL A 153 -1.34 -8.37 -3.24
N SER A 154 -1.75 -9.58 -3.61
CA SER A 154 -0.84 -10.62 -4.13
C SER A 154 -1.08 -10.93 -5.61
N GLY A 155 -2.25 -10.55 -6.13
CA GLY A 155 -2.63 -10.67 -7.53
C GLY A 155 -4.00 -10.05 -7.75
N GLY A 156 -4.27 -9.55 -8.96
CA GLY A 156 -5.51 -8.82 -9.27
C GLY A 156 -5.35 -7.30 -9.17
N LEU A 157 -6.45 -6.56 -8.96
CA LEU A 157 -6.50 -5.10 -9.08
C LEU A 157 -7.17 -4.46 -7.85
N PHE A 158 -6.51 -3.48 -7.26
CA PHE A 158 -7.14 -2.53 -6.33
C PHE A 158 -7.23 -1.16 -7.01
N ASP A 159 -8.42 -0.82 -7.50
CA ASP A 159 -8.67 0.40 -8.27
C ASP A 159 -9.48 1.41 -7.46
N ILE A 160 -8.79 2.47 -7.04
CA ILE A 160 -9.29 3.55 -6.22
C ILE A 160 -9.44 4.78 -7.11
N TYR A 161 -10.66 5.26 -7.26
CA TYR A 161 -10.94 6.47 -8.02
C TYR A 161 -11.85 7.40 -7.20
N GLN A 162 -11.41 8.64 -6.96
CA GLN A 162 -12.27 9.62 -6.30
C GLN A 162 -12.82 10.65 -7.30
N PRO A 163 -14.10 10.53 -7.73
CA PRO A 163 -14.73 11.53 -8.58
C PRO A 163 -14.94 12.83 -7.79
N ASN A 164 -14.76 13.98 -8.45
CA ASN A 164 -15.18 15.31 -7.95
C ASN A 164 -14.46 15.81 -6.69
N ALA A 165 -13.27 15.31 -6.39
CA ALA A 165 -12.49 15.83 -5.28
C ALA A 165 -11.88 17.22 -5.60
N THR A 166 -11.85 18.11 -4.61
CA THR A 166 -11.07 19.35 -4.68
C THR A 166 -9.57 19.04 -4.61
N SER A 167 -8.72 19.98 -5.01
CA SER A 167 -7.26 19.82 -5.09
C SER A 167 -6.56 19.42 -3.77
N THR A 168 -7.27 19.38 -2.65
CA THR A 168 -6.78 19.01 -1.31
C THR A 168 -7.28 17.65 -0.82
N SER A 169 -8.10 16.93 -1.58
CA SER A 169 -8.63 15.62 -1.17
C SER A 169 -7.67 14.48 -1.53
N ASN A 170 -7.65 13.43 -0.71
CA ASN A 170 -6.89 12.22 -0.97
C ASN A 170 -7.82 11.11 -1.45
N ALA A 171 -7.50 10.46 -2.57
CA ALA A 171 -8.18 9.26 -3.04
C ALA A 171 -7.85 8.06 -2.16
N LEU A 172 -6.57 7.91 -1.80
CA LEU A 172 -6.11 6.92 -0.83
C LEU A 172 -5.48 7.63 0.36
N THR A 173 -5.88 7.25 1.57
CA THR A 173 -5.22 7.66 2.82
C THR A 173 -4.78 6.42 3.58
N VAL A 174 -3.49 6.32 3.89
CA VAL A 174 -2.91 5.27 4.73
C VAL A 174 -2.45 5.91 6.04
N ASN A 175 -3.06 5.50 7.14
CA ASN A 175 -3.00 6.17 8.44
C ASN A 175 -2.62 5.15 9.55
N ASN A 176 -2.72 5.57 10.81
CA ASN A 176 -2.19 4.87 11.98
C ASN A 176 -2.62 3.40 12.02
N GLY A 177 -1.65 2.52 12.25
CA GLY A 177 -1.82 1.08 12.38
C GLY A 177 -2.07 0.35 11.06
N ALA A 178 -2.00 1.04 9.91
CA ALA A 178 -2.14 0.41 8.61
C ALA A 178 -0.82 -0.20 8.13
N LEU A 179 -0.86 -1.50 7.83
CA LEU A 179 0.13 -2.25 7.09
C LEU A 179 -0.49 -2.66 5.76
N TYR A 180 0.02 -2.09 4.69
CA TYR A 180 -0.28 -2.47 3.32
C TYR A 180 0.92 -3.23 2.75
N THR A 181 0.69 -4.40 2.17
CA THR A 181 1.74 -5.20 1.53
C THR A 181 1.28 -5.60 0.14
N GLN A 182 2.10 -5.29 -0.87
CA GLN A 182 1.87 -5.70 -2.24
C GLN A 182 3.02 -6.57 -2.73
N THR A 183 2.72 -7.80 -3.12
CA THR A 183 3.69 -8.76 -3.68
C THR A 183 3.44 -9.05 -5.17
N GLY A 184 2.30 -8.63 -5.69
CA GLY A 184 1.89 -8.77 -7.08
C GLY A 184 0.63 -7.97 -7.36
N GLY A 185 0.00 -8.15 -8.53
CA GLY A 185 -1.21 -7.42 -8.91
C GLY A 185 -0.97 -5.93 -9.18
N THR A 186 -2.03 -5.13 -9.11
CA THR A 186 -2.01 -3.71 -9.46
C THR A 186 -2.74 -2.88 -8.41
N LEU A 187 -2.12 -1.79 -7.96
CA LEU A 187 -2.78 -0.69 -7.24
C LEU A 187 -2.90 0.51 -8.17
N ASN A 188 -4.13 0.97 -8.36
CA ASN A 188 -4.44 2.18 -9.11
C ASN A 188 -5.04 3.22 -8.17
N VAL A 189 -4.45 4.41 -8.13
CA VAL A 189 -4.99 5.56 -7.40
C VAL A 189 -5.17 6.71 -8.39
N PHE A 190 -6.42 6.96 -8.75
CA PHE A 190 -6.83 7.90 -9.77
C PHE A 190 -7.70 9.02 -9.20
N GLY A 191 -7.75 10.12 -9.94
CA GLY A 191 -8.54 11.32 -9.64
C GLY A 191 -7.89 12.25 -8.61
N GLN A 192 -7.00 11.78 -7.72
CA GLN A 192 -6.36 12.58 -6.65
C GLN A 192 -5.04 12.00 -6.10
N THR A 193 -4.53 12.58 -5.01
CA THR A 193 -3.34 12.18 -4.24
C THR A 193 -3.54 10.87 -3.47
N ALA A 194 -2.48 10.07 -3.39
CA ALA A 194 -2.30 9.03 -2.39
C ALA A 194 -1.48 9.60 -1.22
N ASN A 195 -2.04 9.63 -0.02
CA ASN A 195 -1.41 10.18 1.17
C ASN A 195 -1.07 9.06 2.16
N HIS A 196 0.21 8.95 2.48
CA HIS A 196 0.78 7.97 3.39
C HIS A 196 1.32 8.70 4.60
N GLY A 197 0.51 8.77 5.65
CA GLY A 197 0.91 9.47 6.85
C GLY A 197 -0.18 9.42 7.90
N ALA A 198 0.17 8.93 9.07
CA ALA A 198 -0.64 8.99 10.28
C ALA A 198 -0.28 10.23 11.10
N LEU A 199 -1.19 10.78 11.92
CA LEU A 199 -0.81 11.77 12.94
C LEU A 199 0.47 11.31 13.67
N ILE A 200 1.46 12.20 13.92
CA ILE A 200 2.87 11.96 14.36
C ILE A 200 3.13 10.78 15.33
N GLN A 201 2.13 10.27 16.05
CA GLN A 201 2.23 9.11 16.96
C GLN A 201 1.76 7.79 16.35
N GLY A 202 1.48 7.73 15.05
CA GLY A 202 1.04 6.53 14.35
C GLY A 202 2.07 5.97 13.40
N ASN A 203 2.28 4.65 13.43
CA ASN A 203 3.05 3.97 12.40
C ASN A 203 2.11 3.53 11.28
N SER A 204 2.47 3.82 10.05
CA SER A 204 1.81 3.26 8.88
C SER A 204 2.87 2.83 7.89
N THR A 205 2.68 1.70 7.24
CA THR A 205 3.64 1.16 6.27
C THR A 205 2.90 0.69 5.05
N MET A 206 3.31 1.18 3.89
CA MET A 206 3.01 0.60 2.60
C MET A 206 4.29 -0.02 2.06
N ASP A 207 4.32 -1.35 1.97
CA ASP A 207 5.46 -2.12 1.48
C ASP A 207 5.15 -2.73 0.11
N ILE A 208 5.83 -2.21 -0.91
CA ILE A 208 5.68 -2.61 -2.31
C ILE A 208 6.85 -3.52 -2.66
N GLN A 209 6.57 -4.82 -2.73
CA GLN A 209 7.55 -5.87 -3.00
C GLN A 209 7.48 -6.36 -4.46
N GLY A 210 6.35 -6.15 -5.14
CA GLY A 210 6.13 -6.55 -6.54
C GLY A 210 4.84 -6.02 -7.15
N GLY A 211 4.62 -6.30 -8.44
CA GLY A 211 3.43 -5.86 -9.17
C GLY A 211 3.49 -4.41 -9.66
N THR A 212 2.34 -3.80 -9.92
CA THR A 212 2.25 -2.44 -10.47
C THR A 212 1.59 -1.49 -9.49
N VAL A 213 2.12 -0.27 -9.35
CA VAL A 213 1.51 0.83 -8.60
C VAL A 213 1.44 2.05 -9.50
N VAL A 214 0.23 2.58 -9.71
CA VAL A 214 -0.01 3.80 -10.47
C VAL A 214 -0.71 4.82 -9.59
N ILE A 215 -0.09 5.99 -9.43
CA ILE A 215 -0.64 7.13 -8.71
C ILE A 215 -0.69 8.32 -9.68
N GLU A 216 -1.89 8.67 -10.12
CA GLU A 216 -2.08 9.63 -11.22
C GLU A 216 -1.66 11.07 -10.88
N ARG A 217 -1.73 11.45 -9.61
CA ARG A 217 -1.46 12.84 -9.19
C ARG A 217 -0.20 13.00 -8.35
N CYS A 218 -0.23 12.52 -7.12
CA CYS A 218 0.91 12.68 -6.22
C CYS A 218 0.91 11.58 -5.16
N LEU A 219 2.09 11.01 -4.92
CA LEU A 219 2.41 10.19 -3.76
C LEU A 219 2.96 11.11 -2.67
N VAL A 220 2.21 11.29 -1.58
CA VAL A 220 2.66 12.06 -0.42
C VAL A 220 3.07 11.09 0.69
N VAL A 221 4.33 11.14 1.11
CA VAL A 221 4.86 10.37 2.25
C VAL A 221 5.09 11.32 3.41
N GLY A 222 4.12 11.35 4.32
CA GLY A 222 4.08 12.24 5.47
C GLY A 222 3.71 13.69 5.14
N SER A 223 3.48 14.48 6.19
CA SER A 223 3.18 15.93 6.10
C SER A 223 3.46 16.63 7.44
N GLY A 224 3.26 17.95 7.53
CA GLY A 224 3.58 18.76 8.72
C GLY A 224 2.92 18.35 10.05
N GLY A 225 2.07 17.32 10.07
CA GLY A 225 1.54 16.70 11.28
C GLY A 225 1.42 15.18 11.19
N THR A 226 2.00 14.55 10.15
CA THR A 226 1.87 13.12 9.91
C THR A 226 3.17 12.43 9.50
N ALA A 227 3.36 11.19 9.97
CA ALA A 227 4.48 10.33 9.64
C ALA A 227 3.99 9.00 9.05
N GLY A 228 4.74 8.46 8.08
CA GLY A 228 4.45 7.20 7.43
C GLY A 228 5.68 6.64 6.74
N THR A 229 5.64 5.34 6.46
CA THR A 229 6.69 4.65 5.71
C THR A 229 6.12 4.17 4.37
N PHE A 230 6.69 4.66 3.28
CA PHE A 230 6.55 4.02 1.98
C PHE A 230 7.83 3.22 1.73
N ARG A 231 7.71 1.91 1.60
CA ARG A 231 8.83 0.99 1.42
C ARG A 231 8.76 0.33 0.06
N VAL A 232 9.89 0.29 -0.63
CA VAL A 232 10.09 -0.49 -1.84
C VAL A 232 11.06 -1.62 -1.53
N THR A 233 10.65 -2.86 -1.77
CA THR A 233 11.42 -4.05 -1.41
C THR A 233 11.73 -4.89 -2.65
N GLY A 234 13.01 -5.07 -2.96
CA GLY A 234 13.46 -5.77 -4.18
C GLY A 234 13.12 -5.02 -5.47
N SER A 235 13.29 -5.69 -6.59
CA SER A 235 13.25 -5.09 -7.94
C SER A 235 12.05 -5.52 -8.80
N SER A 236 11.08 -6.22 -8.21
CA SER A 236 9.98 -6.84 -8.96
C SER A 236 8.74 -5.93 -9.16
N ALA A 237 8.77 -4.71 -8.62
CA ALA A 237 7.68 -3.75 -8.74
C ALA A 237 7.89 -2.75 -9.90
N ASP A 238 6.79 -2.30 -10.50
CA ASP A 238 6.73 -1.15 -11.41
C ASP A 238 5.90 -0.04 -10.76
N ILE A 239 6.54 1.05 -10.36
CA ILE A 239 5.93 2.12 -9.57
C ILE A 239 5.99 3.41 -10.37
N THR A 240 4.83 3.98 -10.66
CA THR A 240 4.68 5.28 -11.33
C THR A 240 3.78 6.19 -10.51
N ALA A 241 4.26 7.39 -10.19
CA ALA A 241 3.50 8.42 -9.50
C ALA A 241 3.75 9.77 -10.17
N ASN A 242 2.72 10.49 -10.61
CA ASN A 242 2.94 11.75 -11.34
C ASN A 242 3.80 12.76 -10.57
N ALA A 243 3.62 12.86 -9.26
CA ALA A 243 4.58 13.52 -8.38
C ALA A 243 4.86 12.68 -7.14
N VAL A 244 6.00 12.93 -6.51
CA VAL A 244 6.34 12.43 -5.17
C VAL A 244 6.60 13.62 -4.26
N THR A 245 5.99 13.63 -3.08
CA THR A 245 6.26 14.61 -2.03
C THR A 245 6.66 13.90 -0.76
N LEU A 246 7.85 14.20 -0.26
CA LEU A 246 8.31 13.79 1.05
C LEU A 246 8.05 14.94 2.03
N GLY A 247 7.22 14.67 3.05
CA GLY A 247 6.71 15.70 3.95
C GLY A 247 7.04 15.44 5.41
N GLY A 248 7.21 16.53 6.17
CA GLY A 248 7.37 16.52 7.63
C GLY A 248 8.82 16.51 8.11
N VAL A 249 9.08 17.11 9.27
CA VAL A 249 10.40 17.09 9.92
C VAL A 249 10.62 15.72 10.62
N ASP A 250 11.62 14.98 10.15
CA ASP A 250 12.33 13.88 10.84
C ASP A 250 11.64 12.54 11.16
N VAL A 251 10.42 12.26 10.67
CA VAL A 251 9.72 10.98 11.00
C VAL A 251 9.15 10.22 9.80
N SER A 252 8.99 10.88 8.65
CA SER A 252 8.48 10.24 7.42
C SER A 252 9.60 9.51 6.70
N LEU A 253 9.37 8.28 6.27
CA LEU A 253 10.39 7.41 5.68
C LEU A 253 10.01 6.98 4.26
N LEU A 254 10.88 7.28 3.30
CA LEU A 254 10.91 6.59 2.02
C LEU A 254 12.03 5.53 2.10
N SER A 255 11.65 4.27 2.23
CA SER A 255 12.56 3.16 2.54
C SER A 255 12.80 2.29 1.30
N PHE A 256 14.04 1.89 1.07
CA PHE A 256 14.41 0.97 0.00
C PHE A 256 15.16 -0.23 0.60
N VAL A 257 14.61 -1.42 0.40
CA VAL A 257 15.14 -2.67 0.95
C VAL A 257 15.52 -3.60 -0.18
N LEU A 258 16.77 -4.04 -0.20
CA LEU A 258 17.23 -5.02 -1.18
C LEU A 258 16.85 -6.42 -0.76
N ASN A 259 16.02 -7.06 -1.58
CA ASN A 259 15.56 -8.43 -1.35
C ASN A 259 16.06 -9.41 -2.42
N ASP A 260 16.71 -8.90 -3.46
CA ASP A 260 17.27 -9.67 -4.56
C ASP A 260 18.56 -9.01 -5.11
N ALA A 261 19.29 -9.74 -5.94
CA ALA A 261 20.54 -9.27 -6.54
C ALA A 261 20.34 -8.21 -7.64
N SER A 262 19.11 -7.99 -8.07
CA SER A 262 18.75 -7.09 -9.18
C SER A 262 18.51 -5.65 -8.71
N GLY A 263 18.45 -5.41 -7.40
CA GLY A 263 18.41 -4.06 -6.85
C GLY A 263 17.07 -3.74 -6.21
N VAL A 264 16.69 -2.46 -6.28
CA VAL A 264 15.37 -1.98 -5.87
C VAL A 264 14.63 -1.39 -7.05
N SER A 265 13.30 -1.46 -7.03
CA SER A 265 12.48 -0.78 -8.03
C SER A 265 12.58 0.73 -7.90
N CYS A 266 12.96 1.40 -8.98
CA CYS A 266 12.93 2.85 -9.07
C CYS A 266 11.47 3.33 -9.13
N ILE A 267 11.15 4.39 -8.38
CA ILE A 267 9.87 5.10 -8.53
C ILE A 267 10.00 6.08 -9.70
N LYS A 268 9.14 5.94 -10.70
CA LYS A 268 9.06 6.87 -11.83
C LYS A 268 8.08 7.99 -11.48
N SER A 269 8.50 9.23 -11.59
CA SER A 269 7.65 10.40 -11.34
C SER A 269 7.90 11.52 -12.31
N TYR A 270 6.98 12.49 -12.45
CA TYR A 270 7.17 13.71 -13.25
C TYR A 270 7.49 14.95 -12.38
N GLY A 271 7.76 14.72 -11.09
CA GLY A 271 8.11 15.77 -10.16
C GLY A 271 8.39 15.23 -8.76
N VAL A 272 9.44 15.74 -8.12
CA VAL A 272 9.80 15.37 -6.75
C VAL A 272 9.92 16.64 -5.91
N ALA A 273 9.21 16.68 -4.79
CA ALA A 273 9.33 17.73 -3.79
C ALA A 273 9.66 17.13 -2.42
N SER A 274 10.49 17.82 -1.65
CA SER A 274 10.78 17.45 -0.28
C SER A 274 10.64 18.67 0.60
N THR A 275 9.87 18.55 1.67
CA THR A 275 9.80 19.55 2.74
C THR A 275 10.36 18.98 4.05
N GLY A 276 10.94 17.78 3.98
CA GLY A 276 11.49 16.98 5.08
C GLY A 276 11.34 15.47 4.84
N GLY A 277 11.65 14.64 5.83
CA GLY A 277 11.62 13.18 5.75
C GLY A 277 13.00 12.57 5.50
N THR A 278 13.09 11.24 5.54
CA THR A 278 14.36 10.50 5.42
C THR A 278 14.27 9.40 4.37
N ILE A 279 15.32 9.29 3.55
CA ILE A 279 15.54 8.12 2.70
C ILE A 279 16.21 7.06 3.57
N ASP A 280 15.55 5.93 3.77
CA ASP A 280 16.01 4.85 4.61
C ASP A 280 16.55 3.69 3.77
N LEU A 281 17.86 3.45 3.89
CA LEU A 281 18.58 2.32 3.29
C LEU A 281 19.05 1.31 4.34
N SER A 282 18.51 1.38 5.57
CA SER A 282 18.83 0.46 6.65
C SER A 282 18.23 -0.94 6.41
N GLY A 283 18.82 -1.95 7.04
CA GLY A 283 18.42 -3.36 6.87
C GLY A 283 19.17 -4.12 5.77
N TYR A 284 20.22 -3.52 5.20
CA TYR A 284 20.99 -4.09 4.10
C TYR A 284 22.48 -4.31 4.41
N THR A 285 23.13 -5.23 3.70
CA THR A 285 24.60 -5.38 3.62
C THR A 285 25.05 -5.23 2.16
N PRO A 286 25.64 -4.08 1.80
CA PRO A 286 26.04 -3.77 0.43
C PRO A 286 27.19 -4.57 -0.14
N LEU A 287 27.05 -4.87 -1.44
CA LEU A 287 28.16 -5.25 -2.29
C LEU A 287 28.99 -4.00 -2.64
N ALA A 288 30.31 -4.16 -2.75
CA ALA A 288 31.20 -3.05 -3.08
C ALA A 288 30.82 -2.42 -4.44
N ALA A 289 30.81 -1.07 -4.49
CA ALA A 289 30.55 -0.27 -5.68
C ALA A 289 29.14 -0.42 -6.29
N MET A 290 28.14 -0.69 -5.45
CA MET A 290 26.74 -0.74 -5.87
C MET A 290 26.15 0.65 -6.07
N THR A 291 25.37 0.85 -7.14
CA THR A 291 24.56 2.05 -7.37
C THR A 291 23.10 1.65 -7.56
N LEU A 292 22.19 2.40 -6.94
CA LEU A 292 20.75 2.19 -6.99
C LEU A 292 20.03 3.42 -7.52
N ASP A 293 19.14 3.23 -8.48
CA ASP A 293 18.20 4.26 -8.92
C ASP A 293 16.97 4.22 -7.99
N LEU A 294 16.76 5.31 -7.24
CA LEU A 294 15.70 5.38 -6.24
C LEU A 294 14.45 6.07 -6.78
N LEU A 295 14.66 7.24 -7.39
CA LEU A 295 13.61 8.09 -7.97
C LEU A 295 14.10 8.54 -9.34
N ARG A 296 13.22 8.53 -10.34
CA ARG A 296 13.51 9.06 -11.67
C ARG A 296 12.43 10.03 -12.09
N ASP A 297 12.85 11.20 -12.54
CA ASP A 297 11.98 12.15 -13.22
C ASP A 297 11.76 11.75 -14.69
N GLY A 298 10.49 11.67 -15.08
CA GLY A 298 10.02 11.34 -16.42
C GLY A 298 10.05 12.53 -17.36
N ASP A 299 10.10 13.75 -16.84
CA ASP A 299 10.19 14.99 -17.62
C ASP A 299 11.65 15.46 -17.86
N GLY A 300 12.62 14.76 -17.29
CA GLY A 300 14.05 14.90 -17.58
C GLY A 300 14.82 15.86 -16.68
N ASP A 301 14.23 16.33 -15.57
CA ASP A 301 14.89 17.12 -14.54
C ASP A 301 14.24 16.83 -13.18
N ILE A 302 14.96 16.14 -12.27
CA ILE A 302 14.61 16.19 -10.84
C ILE A 302 14.92 17.63 -10.41
N GLY A 303 13.91 18.50 -10.59
CA GLY A 303 14.01 19.94 -10.39
C GLY A 303 14.81 20.20 -9.15
N THR A 304 15.92 20.94 -9.32
CA THR A 304 17.02 21.13 -8.36
C THR A 304 16.74 20.47 -7.03
N VAL A 305 17.46 19.39 -6.75
CA VAL A 305 17.56 18.71 -5.45
C VAL A 305 17.68 19.68 -4.26
N GLY A 306 17.84 20.99 -4.41
CA GLY A 306 17.86 22.04 -3.38
C GLY A 306 16.91 21.87 -2.19
N ASP A 307 15.70 21.31 -2.36
CA ASP A 307 14.76 21.04 -1.25
C ASP A 307 14.85 19.61 -0.65
N LEU A 308 15.40 18.64 -1.38
CA LEU A 308 16.08 17.45 -0.80
C LEU A 308 17.48 17.80 -0.27
N GLY A 309 17.98 18.99 -0.64
CA GLY A 309 19.34 19.49 -0.57
C GLY A 309 19.66 20.18 0.73
N VAL A 310 18.66 20.38 1.59
CA VAL A 310 18.89 20.55 3.02
C VAL A 310 19.56 19.29 3.61
N VAL A 311 19.36 18.12 2.99
CA VAL A 311 20.02 16.85 3.37
C VAL A 311 21.19 16.47 2.46
N LEU A 312 21.19 16.86 1.19
CA LEU A 312 22.13 16.37 0.17
C LEU A 312 22.97 17.46 -0.51
N GLY A 313 23.75 18.22 0.26
CA GLY A 313 24.83 19.02 -0.33
C GLY A 313 25.83 18.12 -1.06
N ALA A 314 26.36 18.58 -2.20
CA ALA A 314 27.43 17.87 -2.90
C ALA A 314 28.63 17.62 -1.97
N GLY A 315 29.02 16.35 -1.79
CA GLY A 315 30.10 15.97 -0.88
C GLY A 315 29.70 15.90 0.60
N VAL A 316 28.41 15.95 0.92
CA VAL A 316 27.92 15.83 2.29
C VAL A 316 27.54 14.37 2.59
N THR A 317 28.35 13.70 3.41
CA THR A 317 27.92 12.55 4.22
C THR A 317 26.95 13.05 5.28
N GLN A 318 25.66 13.16 4.95
CA GLN A 318 24.65 13.52 5.94
C GLN A 318 23.99 12.27 6.51
N TYR A 319 23.80 12.32 7.82
CA TYR A 319 23.39 11.23 8.68
C TYR A 319 21.97 10.77 8.34
N ILE A 320 21.86 9.59 7.75
CA ILE A 320 20.63 8.80 7.72
C ILE A 320 20.67 7.92 8.99
N ALA A 321 19.66 8.01 9.85
CA ALA A 321 19.60 7.21 11.07
C ALA A 321 19.63 5.71 10.72
N GLY A 322 20.65 4.99 11.19
CA GLY A 322 20.80 3.55 10.95
C GLY A 322 21.43 3.15 9.61
N VAL A 323 21.90 4.10 8.79
CA VAL A 323 22.70 3.76 7.61
C VAL A 323 24.09 3.29 8.01
N GLN A 324 24.39 2.05 7.64
CA GLN A 324 25.74 1.51 7.66
C GLN A 324 26.66 2.49 6.91
N ALA A 325 27.81 2.83 7.50
CA ALA A 325 28.80 3.69 6.88
C ALA A 325 29.09 3.24 5.43
N GLY A 326 28.97 4.16 4.46
CA GLY A 326 29.38 3.94 3.06
C GLY A 326 28.39 4.35 1.97
N TRP A 327 27.13 4.69 2.28
CA TRP A 327 26.18 5.18 1.28
C TRP A 327 26.31 6.68 1.00
N THR A 328 26.27 7.05 -0.28
CA THR A 328 26.25 8.43 -0.76
C THR A 328 25.07 8.63 -1.72
N LEU A 329 24.23 9.61 -1.44
CA LEU A 329 23.11 10.01 -2.30
C LEU A 329 23.54 11.15 -3.23
N HIS A 330 23.19 11.07 -4.51
CA HIS A 330 23.51 12.08 -5.53
C HIS A 330 22.57 11.94 -6.74
N THR A 331 22.52 12.94 -7.60
CA THR A 331 21.86 12.80 -8.91
C THR A 331 22.81 12.19 -9.92
N ASN A 332 22.27 11.45 -10.89
CA ASN A 332 23.04 11.00 -12.04
C ASN A 332 23.57 12.20 -12.86
N ALA A 333 24.40 11.92 -13.87
CA ALA A 333 25.01 12.95 -14.71
C ALA A 333 23.99 13.78 -15.51
N GLN A 334 22.81 13.21 -15.78
CA GLN A 334 21.72 13.86 -16.50
C GLN A 334 20.87 14.76 -15.61
N GLY A 335 20.92 14.59 -14.28
CA GLY A 335 20.08 15.32 -13.34
C GLY A 335 18.65 14.76 -13.22
N ASP A 336 18.30 13.70 -13.94
CA ASP A 336 16.93 13.15 -13.99
C ASP A 336 16.69 12.01 -12.99
N THR A 337 17.74 11.50 -12.32
CA THR A 337 17.62 10.33 -11.44
C THR A 337 18.34 10.54 -10.12
N LEU A 338 17.67 10.31 -9.00
CA LEU A 338 18.26 10.25 -7.66
C LEU A 338 18.83 8.85 -7.43
N GLN A 339 20.12 8.80 -7.14
CA GLN A 339 20.89 7.58 -6.98
C GLN A 339 21.50 7.47 -5.58
N ALA A 340 21.60 6.23 -5.08
CA ALA A 340 22.42 5.89 -3.93
C ALA A 340 23.60 5.01 -4.36
N THR A 341 24.84 5.42 -4.06
CA THR A 341 26.04 4.62 -4.31
C THR A 341 26.69 4.19 -3.00
N TYR A 342 27.02 2.91 -2.90
CA TYR A 342 27.78 2.37 -1.80
C TYR A 342 29.28 2.34 -2.10
N THR A 343 30.03 3.01 -1.25
CA THR A 343 31.49 2.90 -1.17
C THR A 343 31.85 2.03 0.02
N LEU A 344 32.56 0.93 -0.24
CA LEU A 344 33.06 0.07 0.82
C LEU A 344 33.97 0.87 1.75
N VAL A 345 33.54 1.05 3.00
CA VAL A 345 34.38 1.62 4.05
C VAL A 345 35.18 0.48 4.66
N PRO A 346 36.53 0.46 4.52
CA PRO A 346 37.33 -0.60 5.12
C PRO A 346 37.10 -0.62 6.63
N GLU A 347 36.77 -1.78 7.19
CA GLU A 347 36.59 -1.89 8.63
C GLU A 347 37.86 -1.46 9.38
N PRO A 348 37.74 -0.75 10.52
CA PRO A 348 38.89 -0.31 11.31
C PRO A 348 39.82 -1.47 11.71
N ALA A 349 39.24 -2.65 11.94
CA ALA A 349 39.98 -3.87 12.30
C ALA A 349 40.86 -4.38 11.15
N THR A 350 40.39 -4.31 9.91
CA THR A 350 41.12 -4.75 8.71
C THR A 350 42.31 -3.84 8.43
N MET A 351 42.13 -2.52 8.62
CA MET A 351 43.20 -1.53 8.54
C MET A 351 44.25 -1.72 9.64
N ALA A 352 43.81 -2.01 10.87
CA ALA A 352 44.70 -2.31 11.98
C ALA A 352 45.51 -3.61 11.75
N LEU A 353 44.88 -4.65 11.19
CA LEU A 353 45.57 -5.91 10.85
C LEU A 353 46.58 -5.74 9.71
N LEU A 354 46.26 -4.93 8.70
CA LEU A 354 47.19 -4.59 7.62
C LEU A 354 48.39 -3.78 8.13
N GLY A 355 48.15 -2.81 9.01
CA GLY A 355 49.19 -2.04 9.69
C GLY A 355 50.09 -2.91 10.57
N MET A 356 49.50 -3.82 11.35
CA MET A 356 50.23 -4.78 12.19
C MET A 356 51.02 -5.80 11.36
N GLY A 357 50.46 -6.26 10.23
CA GLY A 357 51.14 -7.17 9.30
C GLY A 357 52.37 -6.52 8.65
N LEU A 358 52.27 -5.26 8.23
CA LEU A 358 53.40 -4.49 7.69
C LEU A 358 54.51 -4.27 8.73
N LEU A 359 54.15 -3.95 9.98
CA LEU A 359 55.10 -3.84 11.08
C LEU A 359 55.79 -5.18 11.38
N GLY A 360 55.05 -6.30 11.33
CA GLY A 360 55.61 -7.64 11.50
C GLY A 360 56.61 -8.02 10.39
N VAL A 361 56.34 -7.66 9.14
CA VAL A 361 57.25 -7.89 8.00
C VAL A 361 58.50 -7.00 8.10
N MET A 362 58.34 -5.73 8.50
CA MET A 362 59.48 -4.84 8.72
C MET A 362 60.38 -5.30 9.88
N TYR A 363 59.78 -5.82 10.96
CA TYR A 363 60.53 -6.35 12.10
C TYR A 363 61.29 -7.63 11.74
N ARG A 364 60.70 -8.49 10.89
CA ARG A 364 61.36 -9.71 10.40
C ARG A 364 62.52 -9.43 9.42
N ARG A 365 62.51 -8.30 8.72
CA ARG A 365 63.59 -7.90 7.79
C ARG A 365 64.80 -7.26 8.46
N ARG A 366 64.68 -6.88 9.75
CA ARG A 366 65.75 -6.30 10.57
C ARG A 366 66.47 -7.31 11.47
N ARG A 367 65.98 -8.56 11.52
CA ARG A 367 66.71 -9.70 12.09
C ARG A 367 67.37 -10.47 10.96
#